data_AF-A0A3M1C2N9-F1
#
_entry.id   AF-A0A3M1C2N9-F1
#
_cell.length_a   1.000
_cell.length_b   1.000
_cell.length_c   1.000
_cell.angle_alpha   90.00
_cell.angle_beta   90.00
_cell.angle_gamma   90.00
#
_symmetry.space_group_name_H-M   'P 1'
#
loop_
_entity.id
_entity.type
_entity.pdbx_description
1 polymer ?
#
loop_
_entity_poly.entity_id
_entity_poly.type
_entity_poly.pdbx_seq_one_letter_code
_entity_poly.pdbx_strand_id
1 'polypeptide(L)'
;MKKYGKSLSFLKKVKESNLSGSEKIERAQLLASLFEKMDDLEMAKAYLVNLSQEWKGEGEKLAPLYYHLAKLNLKTKQYDFAKASIDKSLNQFEKMGKTDSKEYAKALELKAEILVALGKKIAAVDVYMNLLKNFESKMPLESVRYKAGLILFEEGDLMGAKRIWSRLKTSSKKNFYAELAEEKMKSEEWFQKYKKYMDRFPALSSSSKRSQ
;
A
#
# COMPACT_ATOMS: atom_id res chain seq x y z
N MET A 1 10.12 -6.03 -25.40
CA MET A 1 9.00 -5.37 -26.11
C MET A 1 8.29 -6.24 -27.15
N LYS A 2 8.98 -6.91 -28.10
CA LYS A 2 8.32 -7.72 -29.18
C LYS A 2 7.29 -8.77 -28.72
N LYS A 3 7.42 -9.36 -27.52
CA LYS A 3 6.49 -10.37 -27.00
C LYS A 3 5.13 -9.78 -26.57
N TYR A 4 5.13 -8.61 -25.91
CA TYR A 4 3.90 -7.97 -25.41
C TYR A 4 3.02 -7.43 -26.54
N GLY A 5 3.62 -6.88 -27.59
CA GLY A 5 2.87 -6.44 -28.78
C GLY A 5 2.11 -7.58 -29.47
N LYS A 6 2.71 -8.78 -29.53
CA LYS A 6 2.03 -9.98 -30.05
C LYS A 6 0.85 -10.36 -29.15
N SER A 7 1.06 -10.46 -27.83
CA SER A 7 -0.01 -10.76 -26.86
C SER A 7 -1.16 -9.75 -26.93
N LEU A 8 -0.87 -8.46 -27.07
CA LEU A 8 -1.86 -7.40 -27.24
C LEU A 8 -2.68 -7.60 -28.52
N SER A 9 -2.02 -7.95 -29.63
CA SER A 9 -2.71 -8.22 -30.89
C SER A 9 -3.65 -9.42 -30.81
N PHE A 10 -3.30 -10.46 -30.03
CA PHE A 10 -4.18 -11.60 -29.79
C PHE A 10 -5.38 -11.18 -28.93
N LEU A 11 -5.16 -10.44 -27.84
CA LEU A 11 -6.25 -10.04 -26.94
C LEU A 11 -7.26 -9.09 -27.61
N LYS A 12 -6.78 -8.20 -28.50
CA LYS A 12 -7.63 -7.30 -29.29
C LYS A 12 -8.51 -8.04 -30.31
N LYS A 13 -8.09 -9.22 -30.79
CA LYS A 13 -8.89 -10.05 -31.71
C LYS A 13 -10.05 -10.78 -31.03
N VAL A 14 -10.02 -10.90 -29.70
CA VAL A 14 -11.13 -11.48 -28.92
C VAL A 14 -12.30 -10.50 -28.94
N LYS A 15 -13.40 -10.89 -29.59
CA LYS A 15 -14.63 -10.09 -29.67
C LYS A 15 -15.34 -10.08 -28.32
N GLU A 16 -15.64 -8.89 -27.81
CA GLU A 16 -16.31 -8.71 -26.51
C GLU A 16 -17.74 -9.27 -26.48
N SER A 17 -18.42 -9.34 -27.63
CA SER A 17 -19.76 -9.91 -27.76
C SER A 17 -19.85 -11.37 -27.32
N ASN A 18 -18.73 -12.09 -27.38
CA ASN A 18 -18.69 -13.53 -27.14
C ASN A 18 -18.26 -13.89 -25.71
N LEU A 19 -17.98 -12.88 -24.88
CA LEU A 19 -17.46 -13.07 -23.53
C LEU A 19 -18.58 -12.96 -22.49
N SER A 20 -18.55 -13.87 -21.53
CA SER A 20 -19.28 -13.73 -20.28
C SER A 20 -18.83 -12.49 -19.51
N GLY A 21 -19.62 -12.10 -18.51
CA GLY A 21 -19.24 -10.98 -17.65
C GLY A 21 -17.85 -11.15 -17.04
N SER A 22 -17.57 -12.30 -16.41
CA SER A 22 -16.28 -12.54 -15.76
C SER A 22 -15.12 -12.48 -16.75
N GLU A 23 -15.30 -13.01 -17.96
CA GLU A 23 -14.27 -12.96 -19.01
C GLU A 23 -14.03 -11.54 -19.54
N LYS A 24 -15.06 -10.68 -19.58
CA LYS A 24 -14.88 -9.26 -19.91
C LYS A 24 -14.00 -8.55 -18.88
N ILE A 25 -14.23 -8.82 -17.60
CA ILE A 25 -13.40 -8.28 -16.51
C ILE A 25 -11.97 -8.78 -16.63
N GLU A 26 -11.78 -10.09 -16.77
CA GLU A 26 -10.45 -10.70 -16.92
C GLU A 26 -9.72 -10.13 -18.14
N ARG A 27 -10.40 -10.02 -19.29
CA ARG A 27 -9.83 -9.43 -20.50
C ARG A 27 -9.36 -8.00 -20.27
N ALA A 28 -10.15 -7.16 -19.60
CA ALA A 28 -9.75 -5.78 -19.31
C ALA A 28 -8.54 -5.70 -18.37
N GLN A 29 -8.48 -6.57 -17.35
CA GLN A 29 -7.32 -6.66 -16.46
C GLN A 29 -6.04 -7.12 -17.18
N LEU A 30 -6.17 -8.08 -18.10
CA LEU A 30 -5.07 -8.54 -18.94
C LEU A 30 -4.60 -7.44 -19.89
N LEU A 31 -5.54 -6.73 -20.53
CA LEU A 31 -5.25 -5.56 -21.36
C LEU A 31 -4.46 -4.52 -20.58
N ALA A 32 -4.96 -4.11 -19.41
CA ALA A 32 -4.30 -3.13 -18.55
C ALA A 32 -2.91 -3.59 -18.12
N SER A 33 -2.76 -4.86 -17.74
CA SER A 33 -1.46 -5.44 -17.38
C SER A 33 -0.48 -5.43 -18.54
N LEU A 34 -0.93 -5.67 -19.78
CA LEU A 34 -0.08 -5.61 -20.97
C LEU A 34 0.38 -4.18 -21.26
N PHE A 35 -0.53 -3.20 -21.18
CA PHE A 35 -0.18 -1.80 -21.35
C PHE A 35 0.78 -1.31 -20.26
N GLU A 36 0.61 -1.74 -19.00
CA GLU A 36 1.59 -1.48 -17.94
C GLU A 36 2.99 -2.01 -18.26
N LYS A 37 3.09 -3.22 -18.84
CA LYS A 37 4.38 -3.80 -19.26
C LYS A 37 4.99 -3.08 -20.47
N MET A 38 4.19 -2.30 -21.18
CA MET A 38 4.63 -1.41 -22.26
C MET A 38 4.86 0.03 -21.78
N ASP A 39 4.72 0.29 -20.47
CA ASP A 39 4.78 1.61 -19.83
C ASP A 39 3.71 2.61 -20.30
N ASP A 40 2.65 2.11 -20.92
CA ASP A 40 1.50 2.91 -21.35
C ASP A 40 0.42 2.90 -20.26
N LEU A 41 0.69 3.66 -19.19
CA LEU A 41 -0.18 3.68 -18.01
C LEU A 41 -1.51 4.38 -18.26
N GLU A 42 -1.57 5.29 -19.23
CA GLU A 42 -2.81 5.97 -19.62
C GLU A 42 -3.76 4.99 -20.31
N MET A 43 -3.29 4.20 -21.28
CA MET A 43 -4.12 3.18 -21.90
C MET A 43 -4.52 2.10 -20.90
N ALA A 44 -3.61 1.70 -19.99
CA ALA A 44 -3.95 0.74 -18.95
C ALA A 44 -5.13 1.21 -18.08
N LYS A 45 -5.12 2.48 -17.67
CA LYS A 45 -6.22 3.10 -16.91
C LYS A 45 -7.49 3.20 -17.75
N ALA A 46 -7.40 3.67 -18.99
CA ALA A 46 -8.54 3.87 -19.88
C ALA A 46 -9.36 2.58 -20.07
N TYR A 47 -8.70 1.43 -20.30
CA TYR A 47 -9.40 0.15 -20.46
C TYR A 47 -10.21 -0.25 -19.22
N LEU A 48 -9.65 -0.03 -18.02
CA LEU A 48 -10.35 -0.36 -16.77
C LEU A 48 -11.47 0.63 -16.47
N VAL A 49 -11.26 1.93 -16.72
CA VAL A 49 -12.31 2.96 -16.54
C VAL A 49 -13.48 2.71 -17.48
N ASN A 50 -13.22 2.52 -18.78
CA ASN A 50 -14.27 2.29 -19.77
C ASN A 50 -15.10 1.06 -19.41
N LEU A 51 -14.45 -0.06 -19.08
CA LEU A 51 -15.19 -1.24 -18.64
C LEU A 51 -16.03 -0.95 -17.38
N SER A 52 -15.48 -0.23 -16.39
CA SER A 52 -16.23 0.08 -15.18
C SER A 52 -17.46 0.96 -15.39
N GLN A 53 -17.45 1.83 -16.41
CA GLN A 53 -18.57 2.71 -16.77
C GLN A 53 -19.63 1.99 -17.59
N GLU A 54 -19.22 1.08 -18.48
CA GLU A 54 -20.11 0.32 -19.35
C GLU A 54 -20.63 -0.97 -18.71
N TRP A 55 -20.12 -1.33 -17.53
CA TRP A 55 -20.47 -2.57 -16.86
C TRP A 55 -21.93 -2.59 -16.40
N LYS A 56 -22.71 -3.49 -16.99
CA LYS A 56 -24.13 -3.74 -16.65
C LYS A 56 -24.34 -5.03 -15.83
N GLY A 57 -23.27 -5.75 -15.50
CA GLY A 57 -23.34 -6.99 -14.72
C GLY A 57 -23.35 -6.74 -13.21
N GLU A 58 -23.13 -7.79 -12.43
CA GLU A 58 -22.97 -7.70 -10.96
C GLU A 58 -21.79 -6.78 -10.62
N GLY A 59 -22.06 -5.67 -9.92
CA GLY A 59 -21.05 -4.67 -9.57
C GLY A 59 -19.98 -5.21 -8.62
N GLU A 60 -20.34 -6.21 -7.83
CA GLU A 60 -19.50 -6.94 -6.89
C GLU A 60 -18.29 -7.59 -7.56
N LYS A 61 -18.47 -8.08 -8.80
CA LYS A 61 -17.40 -8.72 -9.57
C LYS A 61 -16.33 -7.72 -10.02
N LEU A 62 -16.57 -6.42 -9.95
CA LEU A 62 -15.59 -5.38 -10.30
C LEU A 62 -14.52 -5.13 -9.22
N ALA A 63 -14.57 -5.80 -8.06
CA ALA A 63 -13.56 -5.61 -7.01
C ALA A 63 -12.12 -5.69 -7.53
N PRO A 64 -11.73 -6.74 -8.29
CA PRO A 64 -10.37 -6.86 -8.82
C PRO A 64 -10.00 -5.74 -9.80
N LEU A 65 -10.97 -5.25 -10.58
CA LEU A 65 -10.77 -4.14 -11.52
C LEU A 65 -10.48 -2.84 -10.77
N TYR A 66 -11.26 -2.54 -9.73
CA TYR A 66 -11.06 -1.35 -8.91
C TYR A 66 -9.75 -1.40 -8.12
N TYR A 67 -9.35 -2.57 -7.62
CA TYR A 67 -8.03 -2.77 -7.02
C TYR A 67 -6.90 -2.44 -8.01
N HIS A 68 -7.03 -2.88 -9.27
CA HIS A 68 -6.03 -2.60 -10.31
C HIS A 68 -5.97 -1.11 -10.66
N LEU A 69 -7.12 -0.45 -10.82
CA LEU A 69 -7.20 1.00 -10.99
C LEU A 69 -6.51 1.74 -9.83
N ALA A 70 -6.73 1.32 -8.59
CA ALA A 70 -6.10 1.94 -7.43
C ALA A 70 -4.57 1.87 -7.49
N LYS A 71 -4.00 0.72 -7.90
CA LYS A 71 -2.55 0.57 -8.09
C LYS A 71 -2.00 1.50 -9.17
N LEU A 72 -2.68 1.60 -10.31
CA LEU A 72 -2.29 2.46 -11.42
C LEU A 72 -2.32 3.94 -11.02
N ASN A 73 -3.38 4.35 -10.32
CA ASN A 73 -3.52 5.71 -9.82
C ASN A 73 -2.45 6.02 -8.76
N LEU A 74 -2.14 5.10 -7.86
CA LEU A 74 -1.03 5.26 -6.91
C LEU A 74 0.31 5.43 -7.64
N LYS A 75 0.60 4.58 -8.64
CA LYS A 75 1.83 4.64 -9.44
C LYS A 75 1.96 5.97 -10.19
N THR A 76 0.84 6.51 -10.68
CA THR A 76 0.79 7.79 -11.41
C THR A 76 0.56 9.00 -10.49
N LYS A 77 0.70 8.82 -9.16
CA LYS A 77 0.54 9.86 -8.12
C LYS A 77 -0.84 10.53 -8.09
N GLN A 78 -1.84 9.88 -8.66
CA GLN A 78 -3.24 10.30 -8.64
C GLN A 78 -3.91 9.79 -7.36
N TYR A 79 -3.46 10.28 -6.20
CA TYR A 79 -3.76 9.65 -4.91
C TYR A 79 -5.25 9.66 -4.53
N ASP A 80 -5.99 10.73 -4.86
CA ASP A 80 -7.44 10.78 -4.59
C ASP A 80 -8.22 9.77 -5.43
N PHE A 81 -7.86 9.62 -6.71
CA PHE A 81 -8.42 8.59 -7.58
C PHE A 81 -8.04 7.19 -7.10
N ALA A 82 -6.81 7.01 -6.62
CA ALA A 82 -6.38 5.74 -6.03
C ALA A 82 -7.24 5.38 -4.81
N LYS A 83 -7.48 6.35 -3.93
CA LYS A 83 -8.33 6.19 -2.74
C LYS A 83 -9.76 5.83 -3.13
N ALA A 84 -10.36 6.56 -4.06
CA ALA A 84 -11.72 6.28 -4.52
C ALA A 84 -11.85 4.88 -5.12
N SER A 85 -10.87 4.44 -5.92
CA SER A 85 -10.85 3.10 -6.50
C SER A 85 -10.69 2.01 -5.43
N ILE A 86 -9.78 2.16 -4.48
CA ILE A 86 -9.58 1.11 -3.45
C ILE A 86 -10.77 1.00 -2.50
N ASP A 87 -11.43 2.11 -2.16
CA ASP A 87 -12.64 2.11 -1.34
C ASP A 87 -13.78 1.37 -2.07
N LYS A 88 -13.95 1.58 -3.39
CA LYS A 88 -14.88 0.79 -4.20
C LYS A 88 -14.53 -0.70 -4.18
N SER A 89 -13.26 -1.05 -4.35
CA SER A 89 -12.83 -2.46 -4.32
C SER A 89 -13.18 -3.14 -2.99
N LEU A 90 -12.89 -2.49 -1.87
CA LEU A 90 -13.16 -3.05 -0.53
C LEU A 90 -14.67 -3.23 -0.29
N ASN A 91 -15.48 -2.23 -0.66
CA ASN A 91 -16.94 -2.32 -0.57
C ASN A 91 -17.49 -3.51 -1.37
N GLN A 92 -16.97 -3.76 -2.58
CA GLN A 92 -17.38 -4.92 -3.36
C GLN A 92 -16.97 -6.25 -2.70
N PHE A 93 -15.79 -6.34 -2.08
CA PHE A 93 -15.42 -7.53 -1.31
C PHE A 93 -16.32 -7.76 -0.10
N GLU A 94 -16.72 -6.70 0.60
CA GLU A 94 -17.67 -6.76 1.72
C GLU A 94 -19.03 -7.28 1.26
N LYS A 95 -19.57 -6.74 0.15
CA LYS A 95 -20.83 -7.20 -0.44
C LYS A 95 -20.81 -8.66 -0.87
N MET A 96 -19.66 -9.15 -1.34
CA MET A 96 -19.47 -10.57 -1.68
C MET A 96 -19.27 -11.47 -0.45
N GLY A 97 -19.17 -10.92 0.76
CA GLY A 97 -18.79 -11.67 1.96
C GLY A 97 -17.36 -12.22 1.90
N LYS A 98 -16.48 -11.61 1.09
CA LYS A 98 -15.09 -12.06 0.85
C LYS A 98 -14.06 -11.33 1.71
N THR A 99 -14.45 -10.87 2.91
CA THR A 99 -13.59 -10.10 3.83
C THR A 99 -12.48 -10.93 4.49
N ASP A 100 -12.50 -12.26 4.35
CA ASP A 100 -11.44 -13.16 4.83
C ASP A 100 -10.47 -13.62 3.73
N SER A 101 -10.64 -13.12 2.51
CA SER A 101 -9.81 -13.50 1.36
C SER A 101 -8.43 -12.84 1.37
N LYS A 102 -7.46 -13.48 0.71
CA LYS A 102 -6.12 -12.92 0.49
C LYS A 102 -6.18 -11.65 -0.37
N GLU A 103 -7.14 -11.59 -1.29
CA GLU A 103 -7.40 -10.44 -2.14
C GLU A 103 -7.88 -9.23 -1.33
N TYR A 104 -8.76 -9.46 -0.34
CA TYR A 104 -9.19 -8.41 0.59
C TYR A 104 -8.03 -7.92 1.45
N ALA A 105 -7.18 -8.82 1.96
CA ALA A 105 -5.96 -8.46 2.70
C ALA A 105 -5.03 -7.55 1.88
N LYS A 106 -4.78 -7.91 0.61
CA LYS A 106 -3.99 -7.08 -0.32
C LYS A 106 -4.64 -5.72 -0.57
N ALA A 107 -5.97 -5.66 -0.69
CA ALA A 107 -6.69 -4.40 -0.88
C ALA A 107 -6.58 -3.49 0.36
N LEU A 108 -6.61 -4.05 1.57
CA LEU A 108 -6.35 -3.29 2.80
C LEU A 108 -4.91 -2.76 2.85
N GLU A 109 -3.92 -3.58 2.50
CA GLU A 109 -2.53 -3.12 2.45
C GLU A 109 -2.36 -1.95 1.48
N LEU A 110 -2.91 -2.06 0.28
CA LEU A 110 -2.88 -0.99 -0.72
C LEU A 110 -3.61 0.27 -0.24
N LYS A 111 -4.74 0.14 0.46
CA LYS A 111 -5.44 1.29 1.05
C LYS A 111 -4.57 2.03 2.04
N ALA A 112 -3.86 1.30 2.92
CA ALA A 112 -2.94 1.92 3.86
C ALA A 112 -1.78 2.63 3.13
N GLU A 113 -1.21 2.03 2.09
CA GLU A 113 -0.16 2.67 1.27
C GLU A 113 -0.66 3.96 0.60
N ILE A 114 -1.89 3.96 0.08
CA ILE A 114 -2.52 5.16 -0.49
C ILE A 114 -2.72 6.24 0.59
N LEU A 115 -3.14 5.86 1.80
CA LEU A 115 -3.30 6.81 2.90
C LEU A 115 -1.96 7.42 3.34
N VAL A 116 -0.88 6.64 3.37
CA VAL A 116 0.47 7.17 3.60
C VAL A 116 0.84 8.18 2.53
N ALA A 117 0.61 7.86 1.25
CA ALA A 117 0.89 8.77 0.14
C ALA A 117 0.08 10.07 0.18
N LEU A 118 -1.13 10.03 0.76
CA LEU A 118 -1.98 11.20 1.03
C LEU A 118 -1.57 11.99 2.29
N GLY A 119 -0.52 11.58 3.00
CA GLY A 119 -0.14 12.17 4.29
C GLY A 119 -1.07 11.80 5.46
N LYS A 120 -2.05 10.92 5.23
CA LYS A 120 -3.03 10.46 6.24
C LYS A 120 -2.46 9.30 7.06
N LYS A 121 -1.31 9.55 7.68
CA LYS A 121 -0.46 8.55 8.34
C LYS A 121 -1.17 7.77 9.46
N ILE A 122 -1.86 8.44 10.37
CA ILE A 122 -2.58 7.77 11.46
C ILE A 122 -3.71 6.87 10.93
N ALA A 123 -4.47 7.34 9.95
CA ALA A 123 -5.49 6.52 9.30
C ALA A 123 -4.89 5.30 8.59
N ALA A 124 -3.68 5.41 8.03
CA ALA A 124 -2.97 4.27 7.47
C ALA A 124 -2.58 3.24 8.54
N VAL A 125 -2.15 3.69 9.73
CA VAL A 125 -1.88 2.81 10.88
C VAL A 125 -3.13 2.04 11.27
N ASP A 126 -4.30 2.69 11.34
CA ASP A 126 -5.56 2.01 11.66
C ASP A 126 -5.88 0.89 10.66
N VAL A 127 -5.68 1.15 9.36
CA VAL A 127 -5.90 0.14 8.31
C VAL A 127 -4.88 -1.02 8.43
N TYR A 128 -3.60 -0.72 8.69
CA TYR A 128 -2.61 -1.77 8.94
C TYR A 128 -2.92 -2.59 10.20
N MET A 129 -3.39 -1.96 11.27
CA MET A 129 -3.78 -2.65 12.49
C MET A 129 -5.00 -3.55 12.27
N ASN A 130 -5.97 -3.11 11.47
CA ASN A 130 -7.09 -3.96 11.04
C ASN A 130 -6.61 -5.16 10.23
N LEU A 131 -5.68 -4.95 9.29
CA LEU A 131 -5.08 -6.02 8.50
C LEU A 131 -4.37 -7.05 9.40
N LEU A 132 -3.51 -6.59 10.32
CA LEU A 132 -2.81 -7.47 11.28
C LEU A 132 -3.79 -8.27 12.14
N LYS A 133 -4.81 -7.61 12.70
CA LYS A 133 -5.80 -8.25 13.56
C LYS A 133 -6.50 -9.44 12.88
N ASN A 134 -6.85 -9.31 11.61
CA ASN A 134 -7.68 -10.29 10.91
C ASN A 134 -6.87 -11.35 10.13
N PHE A 135 -5.60 -11.06 9.79
CA PHE A 135 -4.83 -11.87 8.85
C PHE A 135 -3.46 -12.34 9.34
N GLU A 136 -2.93 -11.83 10.44
CA GLU A 136 -1.57 -12.17 10.89
C GLU A 136 -1.40 -13.65 11.28
N SER A 137 -2.47 -14.33 11.67
CA SER A 137 -2.45 -15.78 11.89
C SER A 137 -2.52 -16.61 10.61
N LYS A 138 -2.90 -16.00 9.47
CA LYS A 138 -3.16 -16.69 8.20
C LYS A 138 -2.03 -16.48 7.17
N MET A 139 -1.27 -15.40 7.29
CA MET A 139 -0.20 -15.04 6.34
C MET A 139 0.89 -14.17 7.00
N PRO A 140 2.13 -14.20 6.47
CA PRO A 140 3.21 -13.36 6.98
C PRO A 140 2.89 -11.88 6.74
N LEU A 141 2.87 -11.10 7.82
CA LEU A 141 2.56 -9.66 7.84
C LEU A 141 3.60 -8.84 8.64
N GLU A 142 4.81 -9.38 8.80
CA GLU A 142 5.91 -8.72 9.50
C GLU A 142 6.27 -7.38 8.86
N SER A 143 6.23 -7.30 7.52
CA SER A 143 6.43 -6.06 6.77
C SER A 143 5.38 -5.01 7.08
N VAL A 144 4.10 -5.41 7.18
CA VAL A 144 2.97 -4.56 7.52
C VAL A 144 3.10 -4.05 8.96
N ARG A 145 3.42 -4.94 9.89
CA ARG A 145 3.69 -4.58 11.29
C ARG A 145 4.86 -3.59 11.40
N TYR A 146 5.92 -3.80 10.63
CA TYR A 146 7.02 -2.86 10.56
C TYR A 146 6.58 -1.49 10.04
N LYS A 147 5.91 -1.43 8.88
CA LYS A 147 5.38 -0.18 8.28
C LYS A 147 4.49 0.60 9.26
N ALA A 148 3.59 -0.08 9.98
CA ALA A 148 2.72 0.56 10.97
C ALA A 148 3.51 1.20 12.12
N GLY A 149 4.48 0.47 12.69
CA GLY A 149 5.34 1.03 13.75
C GLY A 149 6.27 2.13 13.23
N LEU A 150 6.74 2.04 11.97
CA LEU A 150 7.58 3.07 11.36
C LEU A 150 6.84 4.40 11.24
N ILE A 151 5.56 4.36 10.85
CA ILE A 151 4.73 5.56 10.80
C ILE A 151 4.64 6.21 12.19
N LEU A 152 4.33 5.42 13.24
CA LEU A 152 4.25 5.96 14.61
C LEU A 152 5.60 6.54 15.07
N PHE A 153 6.70 5.86 14.74
CA PHE A 153 8.04 6.33 15.06
C PHE A 153 8.34 7.68 14.39
N GLU A 154 8.03 7.82 13.09
CA GLU A 154 8.24 9.06 12.34
C GLU A 154 7.34 10.21 12.83
N GLU A 155 6.17 9.90 13.37
CA GLU A 155 5.28 10.88 14.02
C GLU A 155 5.67 11.19 15.47
N GLY A 156 6.75 10.58 15.99
CA GLY A 156 7.26 10.79 17.34
C GLY A 156 6.58 9.96 18.44
N ASP A 157 5.61 9.10 18.10
CA ASP A 157 5.02 8.13 19.02
C ASP A 157 5.93 6.89 19.17
N LEU A 158 7.06 7.09 19.85
CA LEU A 158 8.05 6.05 20.10
C LEU A 158 7.47 4.90 20.93
N MET A 159 6.57 5.20 21.87
CA MET A 159 5.95 4.18 22.72
C MET A 159 4.99 3.31 21.91
N GLY A 160 4.17 3.91 21.04
CA GLY A 160 3.31 3.19 20.11
C GLY A 160 4.11 2.35 19.12
N ALA A 161 5.16 2.89 18.52
CA ALA A 161 6.06 2.17 17.63
C ALA A 161 6.67 0.94 18.34
N LYS A 162 7.22 1.12 19.55
CA LYS A 162 7.78 0.04 20.37
C LYS A 162 6.76 -1.05 20.65
N ARG A 163 5.54 -0.66 21.01
CA ARG A 163 4.44 -1.61 21.28
C ARG A 163 4.10 -2.42 20.04
N ILE A 164 3.99 -1.80 18.87
CA ILE A 164 3.71 -2.51 17.62
C ILE A 164 4.84 -3.49 17.26
N TRP A 165 6.09 -3.03 17.33
CA TRP A 165 7.26 -3.82 16.97
C TRP A 165 7.61 -4.92 17.98
N SER A 166 7.18 -4.82 19.24
CA SER A 166 7.40 -5.88 20.26
C SER A 166 6.86 -7.27 19.85
N ARG A 167 5.89 -7.29 18.93
CA ARG A 167 5.28 -8.52 18.40
C ARG A 167 5.95 -9.04 17.12
N LEU A 168 6.97 -8.35 16.60
CA LEU A 168 7.87 -8.91 15.60
C LEU A 168 8.70 -9.99 16.31
N LYS A 169 8.10 -11.16 16.53
CA LYS A 169 8.81 -12.28 17.13
C LYS A 169 9.95 -12.67 16.20
N THR A 170 11.13 -12.80 16.79
CA THR A 170 12.19 -13.70 16.35
C THR A 170 11.66 -15.13 16.45
N SER A 171 10.83 -15.54 15.49
CA SER A 171 10.78 -16.96 15.13
C SER A 171 12.22 -17.41 14.82
N SER A 172 12.53 -18.70 14.94
CA SER A 172 13.90 -19.27 14.93
C SER A 172 14.79 -18.94 13.71
N LYS A 173 14.31 -18.13 12.75
CA LYS A 173 15.07 -17.45 11.72
C LYS A 173 15.10 -15.95 12.00
N LYS A 174 16.28 -15.33 11.94
CA LYS A 174 16.47 -13.86 11.93
C LYS A 174 15.30 -13.14 11.25
N ASN A 175 14.52 -12.39 12.02
CA ASN A 175 13.45 -11.58 11.48
C ASN A 175 14.03 -10.23 11.08
N PHE A 176 14.27 -10.04 9.79
CA PHE A 176 14.85 -8.82 9.22
C PHE A 176 14.13 -7.54 9.69
N TYR A 177 12.79 -7.58 9.80
CA TYR A 177 12.01 -6.42 10.25
C TYR A 177 12.19 -6.12 11.75
N ALA A 178 12.43 -7.14 12.57
CA ALA A 178 12.76 -6.95 13.97
C ALA A 178 14.12 -6.26 14.14
N GLU A 179 15.12 -6.65 13.34
CA GLU A 179 16.45 -6.02 13.33
C GLU A 179 16.36 -4.54 12.93
N LEU A 180 15.62 -4.23 11.86
CA LEU A 180 15.39 -2.84 11.44
C LEU A 180 14.69 -2.00 12.51
N ALA A 181 13.69 -2.58 13.20
CA ALA A 181 12.98 -1.90 14.28
C ALA A 181 13.90 -1.61 15.48
N GLU A 182 14.75 -2.58 15.83
CA GLU A 182 15.71 -2.45 16.92
C GLU A 182 16.78 -1.39 16.60
N GLU A 183 17.33 -1.38 15.39
CA GLU A 183 18.29 -0.37 14.93
C GLU A 183 17.70 1.05 14.98
N LYS A 184 16.46 1.22 14.52
CA LYS A 184 15.74 2.52 14.60
C LYS A 184 15.62 3.01 16.04
N MET A 185 15.22 2.12 16.95
CA MET A 185 15.08 2.47 18.37
C MET A 185 16.42 2.83 19.02
N LYS A 186 17.47 2.06 18.77
CA LYS A 186 18.83 2.36 19.29
C LYS A 186 19.36 3.69 18.78
N SER A 187 19.15 3.99 17.50
CA SER A 187 19.55 5.26 16.89
C SER A 187 18.87 6.45 17.57
N GLU A 188 17.55 6.35 17.80
CA GLU A 188 16.79 7.39 18.49
C GLU A 188 17.23 7.56 19.95
N GLU A 189 17.41 6.45 20.69
CA GLU A 189 17.92 6.51 22.06
C GLU A 189 19.30 7.17 22.15
N TRP A 190 20.18 6.90 21.18
CA TRP A 190 21.49 7.54 21.08
C TRP A 190 21.36 9.03 20.81
N PHE A 191 20.52 9.43 19.85
CA PHE A 191 20.27 10.84 19.52
C PHE A 191 19.70 11.61 20.72
N GLN A 192 18.73 11.04 21.43
CA GLN A 192 18.15 11.64 22.64
C GLN A 192 19.18 11.80 23.76
N LYS A 193 20.06 10.80 23.96
CA LYS A 193 21.18 10.91 24.92
C LYS A 193 22.15 12.02 24.51
N TYR A 194 22.55 12.06 23.25
CA TYR A 194 23.45 13.09 22.72
C TYR A 194 22.88 14.51 22.86
N LYS A 195 21.62 14.71 22.52
CA LYS A 195 20.91 15.98 22.70
C LYS A 195 20.95 16.44 24.17
N LYS A 196 20.67 15.54 25.12
CA LYS A 196 20.79 15.83 26.57
C LYS A 196 22.19 16.23 26.99
N TYR A 197 23.23 15.66 26.39
CA TYR A 197 24.61 16.09 26.65
C TYR A 197 24.87 17.50 26.11
N MET A 198 24.42 17.81 24.89
CA MET A 198 24.59 19.13 24.29
C MET A 198 23.83 20.24 25.04
N ASP A 199 22.61 19.98 25.47
CA ASP A 199 21.78 20.95 26.21
C ASP A 199 22.38 21.32 27.59
N ARG A 200 23.31 20.51 28.12
CA ARG A 200 24.02 20.76 29.38
C ARG A 200 25.25 21.66 29.25
N PHE A 201 25.67 22.02 28.02
CA PHE A 201 26.79 22.93 27.77
C PHE A 201 26.31 24.24 27.10
N PRO A 202 25.67 25.16 27.84
CA PRO A 202 25.19 26.44 27.27
C PRO A 202 26.31 27.34 26.72
N ALA A 203 27.57 27.12 27.10
CA ALA A 203 28.73 27.96 26.74
C ALA A 203 29.17 27.91 25.26
N LEU A 204 28.67 26.97 24.45
CA LEU A 204 28.96 26.90 23.00
C LEU A 204 27.89 27.59 22.13
N SER A 205 26.70 27.90 22.69
CA SER A 205 25.64 28.61 21.95
C SER A 205 25.77 30.14 22.02
N SER A 206 26.46 30.64 23.05
CA SER A 206 26.72 32.07 23.25
C SER A 206 27.99 32.59 22.59
N SER A 207 28.85 31.71 22.06
CA SER A 207 30.12 32.10 21.42
C SER A 207 29.99 32.48 19.94
N SER A 208 28.86 32.21 19.27
CA SER A 208 28.63 32.71 17.88
C SER A 208 27.94 34.07 17.79
N LYS A 209 27.53 34.66 18.93
CA LYS A 209 26.98 36.03 19.00
C LYS A 209 27.99 37.09 19.42
N ARG A 210 29.28 36.75 19.54
CA ARG A 210 30.36 37.71 19.83
C ARG A 210 31.44 37.65 18.76
N SER A 211 31.05 37.98 17.54
CA SER A 211 31.96 38.46 16.50
C SER A 211 31.20 39.50 15.66
N GLN A 212 30.92 40.63 16.31
CA GLN A 212 30.81 41.95 15.69
C GLN A 212 32.08 42.72 16.03
#